data_AF-A0A2P8AN08-F1
#
_entry.id   AF-A0A2P8AN08-F1
#
_cell.length_a   1.000
_cell.length_b   1.000
_cell.length_c   1.000
_cell.angle_alpha   90.00
_cell.angle_beta   90.00
_cell.angle_gamma   90.00
#
_symmetry.space_group_name_H-M   'P 1'
#
loop_
_entity.id
_entity.type
_entity.pdbx_description
1 polymer ?
#
loop_
_entity_poly.entity_id
_entity_poly.type
_entity_poly.pdbx_seq_one_letter_code
_entity_poly.pdbx_strand_id
1 'polypeptide(L)'
;MPSPLPSQRPASLDEAQRHVRFPIRVPAALGAPEQVLVADPDGTGTYRVATLLYRGGALRLDAFDGRLDPVFHKQIGGPGVEWVTVDGDFAVWIGGPHELAYVDRAGVERVETARLAAATLIWEDAGVSYRLEGHLTRDAAVRIAASLG
;
A
#
# COMPACT_ATOMS: atom_id res chain seq x y z
N MET A 1 9.69 10.16 -9.95
CA MET A 1 9.37 9.77 -8.55
C MET A 1 7.88 10.02 -8.36
N PRO A 2 7.11 9.11 -7.74
CA PRO A 2 5.75 9.45 -7.36
C PRO A 2 5.81 10.67 -6.45
N SER A 3 5.00 11.70 -6.73
CA SER A 3 4.90 12.85 -5.84
C SER A 3 4.40 12.39 -4.48
N PRO A 4 4.92 12.94 -3.36
CA PRO A 4 4.28 12.73 -2.07
C PRO A 4 2.80 13.14 -2.17
N LEU A 5 1.93 12.42 -1.50
CA LEU A 5 0.52 12.81 -1.36
C LEU A 5 0.47 14.27 -0.84
N PRO A 6 -0.47 15.11 -1.32
CA PRO A 6 -0.66 16.45 -0.78
C PRO A 6 -0.78 16.40 0.75
N SER A 7 -0.29 17.45 1.42
CA SER A 7 -0.03 17.53 2.88
C SER A 7 -0.86 16.55 3.73
N GLN A 8 -0.20 15.50 4.23
CA GLN A 8 -0.80 14.56 5.17
C GLN A 8 -1.15 15.28 6.48
N ARG A 9 -2.31 14.97 7.04
CA ARG A 9 -2.77 15.53 8.32
C ARG A 9 -2.98 14.41 9.33
N PRO A 10 -2.38 14.49 10.54
CA PRO A 10 -2.71 13.57 11.63
C PRO A 10 -4.15 13.76 12.12
N ALA A 11 -4.80 12.65 12.47
CA ALA A 11 -6.12 12.60 13.08
C ALA A 11 -6.21 11.41 14.04
N SER A 12 -7.18 11.42 14.96
CA SER A 12 -7.62 10.18 15.60
C SER A 12 -8.36 9.29 14.60
N LEU A 13 -8.51 8.00 14.89
CA LEU A 13 -9.25 7.07 14.04
C LEU A 13 -10.72 7.53 13.85
N ASP A 14 -11.37 7.96 14.93
CA ASP A 14 -12.76 8.42 14.91
C ASP A 14 -12.95 9.73 14.13
N GLU A 15 -11.96 10.62 14.15
CA GLU A 15 -11.97 11.84 13.33
C GLU A 15 -11.74 11.51 11.87
N ALA A 16 -10.74 10.67 11.57
CA ALA A 16 -10.45 10.24 10.20
C ALA A 16 -11.67 9.56 9.57
N GLN A 17 -12.36 8.69 10.33
CA GLN A 17 -13.55 7.97 9.87
C GLN A 17 -14.70 8.91 9.46
N ARG A 18 -14.80 10.09 10.10
CA ARG A 18 -15.80 11.12 9.78
C ARG A 18 -15.46 11.94 8.54
N HIS A 19 -14.22 11.87 8.08
CA HIS A 19 -13.71 12.68 6.98
C HIS A 19 -13.33 11.86 5.74
N VAL A 20 -13.69 10.58 5.68
CA VAL A 20 -13.54 9.73 4.49
C VAL A 20 -14.89 9.13 4.09
N ARG A 21 -15.00 8.63 2.86
CA ARG A 21 -16.26 8.03 2.35
C ARG A 21 -16.35 6.51 2.50
N PHE A 22 -15.36 5.90 3.14
CA PHE A 22 -15.23 4.46 3.31
C PHE A 22 -14.95 4.09 4.77
N PRO A 23 -15.29 2.87 5.22
CA PRO A 23 -14.90 2.40 6.55
C PRO A 23 -13.38 2.20 6.62
N ILE A 24 -12.73 2.86 7.57
CA ILE A 24 -11.33 2.64 7.91
C ILE A 24 -11.25 1.36 8.74
N ARG A 25 -10.99 0.24 8.06
CA ARG A 25 -10.82 -1.06 8.69
C ARG A 25 -9.42 -1.21 9.29
N VAL A 26 -9.35 -1.90 10.42
CA VAL A 26 -8.12 -2.10 11.18
C VAL A 26 -7.77 -3.59 11.17
N PRO A 27 -6.56 -3.99 10.74
CA PRO A 27 -6.13 -5.38 10.83
C PRO A 27 -6.10 -5.86 12.29
N ALA A 28 -6.93 -6.83 12.64
CA ALA A 28 -6.99 -7.41 13.99
C ALA A 28 -5.63 -7.99 14.42
N ALA A 29 -4.81 -8.49 13.47
CA ALA A 29 -3.47 -8.98 13.75
C ALA A 29 -2.47 -7.89 14.19
N LEU A 30 -2.77 -6.61 13.94
CA LEU A 30 -1.93 -5.48 14.34
C LEU A 30 -2.52 -4.69 15.52
N GLY A 31 -3.83 -4.80 15.76
CA GLY A 31 -4.51 -4.00 16.78
C GLY A 31 -4.62 -2.52 16.40
N ALA A 32 -4.81 -1.66 17.40
CA ALA A 32 -4.97 -0.22 17.18
C ALA A 32 -3.69 0.41 16.58
N PRO A 33 -3.81 1.32 15.60
CA PRO A 33 -2.67 2.02 15.03
C PRO A 33 -2.05 3.02 16.00
N GLU A 34 -0.75 3.27 15.86
CA GLU A 34 -0.04 4.29 16.64
C GLU A 34 -0.35 5.70 16.15
N GLN A 35 -0.60 5.84 14.84
CA GLN A 35 -0.96 7.10 14.22
C GLN A 35 -1.90 6.87 13.03
N VAL A 36 -2.86 7.77 12.87
CA VAL A 36 -3.72 7.84 11.68
C VAL A 36 -3.45 9.14 10.95
N LEU A 37 -3.30 9.05 9.62
CA LEU A 37 -3.15 10.21 8.74
C LEU A 37 -4.26 10.21 7.70
N VAL A 38 -4.69 11.39 7.30
CA VAL A 38 -5.59 11.61 6.15
C VAL A 38 -4.92 12.51 5.12
N ALA A 39 -5.17 12.24 3.84
CA ALA A 39 -4.57 12.98 2.74
C ALA A 39 -5.49 13.03 1.52
N ASP A 40 -5.12 13.87 0.55
CA ASP A 40 -5.88 14.11 -0.68
C ASP A 40 -7.34 14.55 -0.43
N PRO A 41 -7.56 15.75 0.13
CA PRO A 41 -8.90 16.29 0.31
C PRO A 41 -9.54 16.63 -1.04
N ASP A 42 -10.82 16.31 -1.19
CA ASP A 42 -11.66 16.80 -2.27
C ASP A 42 -12.16 18.24 -2.00
N GLY A 43 -12.90 18.81 -2.95
CA GLY A 43 -13.46 20.17 -2.82
C GLY A 43 -14.50 20.33 -1.69
N THR A 44 -14.91 19.24 -1.04
CA THR A 44 -15.83 19.22 0.11
C THR A 44 -15.10 19.06 1.45
N GLY A 45 -13.77 18.90 1.42
CA GLY A 45 -12.96 18.62 2.61
C GLY A 45 -12.97 17.15 3.03
N THR A 46 -13.46 16.25 2.18
CA THR A 46 -13.43 14.80 2.40
C THR A 46 -12.12 14.24 1.85
N TYR A 47 -11.41 13.45 2.63
CA TYR A 47 -10.14 12.84 2.22
C TYR A 47 -10.36 11.54 1.45
N ARG A 48 -9.56 11.31 0.41
CA ARG A 48 -9.56 10.07 -0.38
C ARG A 48 -8.57 9.03 0.12
N VAL A 49 -7.69 9.40 1.03
CA VAL A 49 -6.66 8.50 1.59
C VAL A 49 -6.70 8.53 3.10
N ALA A 50 -6.73 7.35 3.71
CA ALA A 50 -6.43 7.13 5.12
C ALA A 50 -5.19 6.24 5.25
N THR A 51 -4.31 6.57 6.18
CA THR A 51 -3.11 5.80 6.48
C THR A 51 -3.09 5.42 7.95
N LEU A 52 -2.86 4.14 8.22
CA LEU A 52 -2.58 3.61 9.55
C LEU A 52 -1.08 3.30 9.67
N LEU A 53 -0.42 3.86 10.68
CA LEU A 53 1.00 3.62 10.96
C LEU A 53 1.16 2.75 12.19
N TYR A 54 2.09 1.80 12.09
CA TYR A 54 2.44 0.84 13.12
C TYR A 54 3.96 0.74 13.25
N ARG A 55 4.45 0.28 14.41
CA ARG A 55 5.86 -0.02 14.66
C ARG A 55 6.76 1.19 14.41
N GLY A 56 6.39 2.36 14.91
CA GLY A 56 7.10 3.62 14.68
C GLY A 56 7.11 4.07 13.22
N GLY A 57 6.09 3.68 12.44
CA GLY A 57 5.98 3.98 11.01
C GLY A 57 6.71 3.01 10.08
N ALA A 58 7.36 1.96 10.62
CA ALA A 58 8.02 0.93 9.82
C ALA A 58 7.06 -0.01 9.09
N LEU A 59 5.77 0.00 9.47
CA LEU A 59 4.69 -0.69 8.79
C LEU A 59 3.55 0.30 8.53
N ARG A 60 3.14 0.40 7.28
CA ARG A 60 2.16 1.36 6.79
C ARG A 60 1.03 0.63 6.07
N LEU A 61 -0.21 0.91 6.46
CA LEU A 61 -1.39 0.51 5.72
C LEU A 61 -2.08 1.75 5.15
N ASP A 62 -2.13 1.86 3.84
CA ASP A 62 -2.94 2.86 3.14
C ASP A 62 -4.27 2.25 2.69
N ALA A 63 -5.34 3.03 2.82
CA ALA A 63 -6.66 2.77 2.27
C ALA A 63 -7.05 3.94 1.36
N PHE A 64 -7.46 3.63 0.13
CA PHE A 64 -7.79 4.58 -0.91
C PHE A 64 -9.27 4.48 -1.28
N ASP A 65 -9.95 5.61 -1.39
CA ASP A 65 -11.32 5.74 -1.88
C ASP A 65 -11.36 5.47 -3.40
N GLY A 66 -11.44 4.19 -3.76
CA GLY A 66 -11.49 3.76 -5.14
C GLY A 66 -10.85 2.40 -5.38
N ARG A 67 -10.94 1.98 -6.65
CA ARG A 67 -10.51 0.68 -7.15
C ARG A 67 -9.18 0.79 -7.87
N LEU A 68 -8.41 -0.30 -7.87
CA LEU A 68 -7.15 -0.37 -8.61
C LEU A 68 -7.41 -0.20 -10.10
N ASP A 69 -6.65 0.68 -10.76
CA ASP A 69 -6.76 0.90 -12.20
C ASP A 69 -6.48 -0.43 -12.96
N PRO A 70 -7.33 -0.84 -13.91
CA PRO A 70 -7.06 -1.94 -14.83
C PRO A 70 -5.70 -1.86 -15.56
N VAL A 71 -5.14 -0.66 -15.73
CA VAL A 71 -3.78 -0.45 -16.28
C VAL A 71 -2.70 -0.93 -15.31
N PHE A 72 -2.91 -0.76 -14.00
CA PHE A 72 -2.01 -1.28 -12.97
C PHE A 72 -1.90 -2.81 -13.09
N HIS A 73 -3.03 -3.49 -13.28
CA HIS A 73 -3.10 -4.94 -13.54
C HIS A 73 -2.30 -5.38 -14.77
N LYS A 74 -2.24 -4.56 -15.82
CA LYS A 74 -1.47 -4.85 -17.05
C LYS A 74 0.03 -4.63 -16.89
N GLN A 75 0.44 -3.73 -16.00
CA GLN A 75 1.86 -3.39 -15.76
C GLN A 75 2.54 -4.31 -14.74
N ILE A 76 1.77 -5.11 -14.02
CA ILE A 76 2.23 -6.07 -12.99
C ILE A 76 2.96 -7.29 -13.57
N GLY A 77 3.07 -7.45 -14.89
CA GLY A 77 3.82 -8.55 -15.53
C GLY A 77 5.35 -8.47 -15.45
N GLY A 78 5.92 -7.55 -14.67
CA GLY A 78 7.37 -7.39 -14.52
C GLY A 78 7.99 -8.39 -13.53
N PRO A 79 9.30 -8.68 -13.63
CA PRO A 79 9.99 -9.58 -12.71
C PRO A 79 9.86 -9.12 -11.25
N GLY A 80 9.47 -10.07 -10.39
CA GLY A 80 9.40 -9.89 -8.93
C GLY A 80 8.08 -9.34 -8.38
N VAL A 81 7.05 -9.28 -9.22
CA VAL A 81 5.66 -9.19 -8.76
C VAL A 81 5.04 -10.59 -8.75
N GLU A 82 4.40 -10.95 -7.64
CA GLU A 82 3.70 -12.20 -7.45
C GLU A 82 2.21 -11.96 -7.29
N TRP A 83 1.39 -12.74 -7.98
CA TRP A 83 -0.05 -12.75 -7.72
C TRP A 83 -0.34 -13.67 -6.52
N VAL A 84 -1.12 -13.17 -5.57
CA VAL A 84 -1.54 -13.87 -4.35
C VAL A 84 -3.04 -13.69 -4.14
N THR A 85 -3.58 -14.31 -3.10
CA THR A 85 -4.98 -14.14 -2.71
C THR A 85 -5.10 -13.68 -1.27
N VAL A 86 -6.00 -12.75 -0.99
CA VAL A 86 -6.43 -12.33 0.35
C VAL A 86 -7.91 -12.65 0.47
N ASP A 87 -8.30 -13.52 1.40
CA ASP A 87 -9.69 -13.98 1.59
C ASP A 87 -10.41 -14.48 0.33
N GLY A 88 -9.65 -15.02 -0.63
CA GLY A 88 -10.15 -15.53 -1.91
C GLY A 88 -10.16 -14.49 -3.03
N ASP A 89 -9.93 -13.22 -2.71
CA ASP A 89 -9.84 -12.14 -3.67
C ASP A 89 -8.42 -11.89 -4.17
N PHE A 90 -8.37 -11.29 -5.36
CA PHE A 90 -7.16 -11.05 -6.11
C PHE A 90 -6.24 -10.02 -5.41
N ALA A 91 -4.94 -10.35 -5.23
CA ALA A 91 -3.96 -9.46 -4.63
C ALA A 91 -2.57 -9.54 -5.28
N VAL A 92 -1.79 -8.47 -5.11
CA VAL A 92 -0.47 -8.28 -5.72
C VAL A 92 0.58 -8.17 -4.61
N TRP A 93 1.56 -9.06 -4.63
CA TRP A 93 2.72 -9.00 -3.76
C TRP A 93 3.95 -8.51 -4.52
N ILE A 94 4.65 -7.55 -3.93
CA ILE A 94 5.92 -6.99 -4.43
C ILE A 94 6.93 -7.15 -3.30
N GLY A 95 7.80 -8.15 -3.39
CA GLY A 95 8.69 -8.54 -2.29
C GLY A 95 9.78 -7.51 -1.93
N GLY A 96 10.14 -6.61 -2.86
CA GLY A 96 11.28 -5.71 -2.75
C GLY A 96 12.64 -6.43 -2.60
N PRO A 97 13.79 -5.74 -2.78
CA PRO A 97 14.15 -4.93 -3.94
C PRO A 97 14.26 -5.80 -5.22
N HIS A 98 14.01 -5.21 -6.39
CA HIS A 98 14.37 -5.84 -7.66
C HIS A 98 15.75 -5.35 -8.10
N GLU A 99 16.55 -6.26 -8.65
CA GLU A 99 17.72 -5.89 -9.43
C GLU A 99 17.26 -5.06 -10.64
N LEU A 100 17.69 -3.80 -10.72
CA LEU A 100 17.50 -3.04 -11.95
C LEU A 100 18.62 -3.46 -12.90
N ALA A 101 18.29 -4.37 -13.82
CA ALA A 101 19.12 -4.62 -14.99
C ALA A 101 18.84 -3.54 -16.03
N TYR A 102 19.85 -2.74 -16.39
CA TYR A 102 19.78 -1.77 -17.50
C TYR A 102 20.98 -1.94 -18.43
N VAL A 103 20.78 -1.67 -19.72
CA VAL A 103 21.88 -1.63 -20.69
C VAL A 103 22.38 -0.21 -20.76
N ASP A 104 23.65 0.01 -20.44
CA ASP A 104 24.25 1.33 -20.51
C ASP A 104 24.47 1.78 -21.97
N ARG A 105 24.92 3.02 -22.14
CA ARG A 105 25.27 3.59 -23.45
C ARG A 105 26.31 2.77 -24.22
N ALA A 106 27.15 1.99 -23.53
CA ALA A 106 28.17 1.14 -24.14
C ALA A 106 27.65 -0.25 -24.50
N GLY A 107 26.36 -0.53 -24.29
CA GLY A 107 25.75 -1.84 -24.56
C GLY A 107 26.01 -2.85 -23.44
N VAL A 108 26.48 -2.42 -22.27
CA VAL A 108 26.82 -3.30 -21.15
C VAL A 108 25.62 -3.39 -20.21
N GLU A 109 25.19 -4.62 -19.94
CA GLU A 109 24.20 -4.91 -18.90
C GLU A 109 24.79 -4.56 -17.52
N ARG A 110 24.11 -3.69 -16.79
CA ARG A 110 24.42 -3.29 -15.42
C ARG A 110 23.30 -3.71 -14.52
N VAL A 111 23.65 -4.39 -13.43
CA VAL A 111 22.74 -4.71 -12.35
C VAL A 111 23.01 -3.75 -11.21
N GLU A 112 22.05 -2.87 -10.93
CA GLU A 112 22.11 -1.97 -9.78
C GLU A 112 21.06 -2.40 -8.75
N THR A 113 21.48 -2.56 -7.50
CA THR A 113 20.56 -2.85 -6.40
C THR A 113 19.71 -1.61 -6.17
N ALA A 114 18.45 -1.62 -6.61
CA ALA A 114 17.49 -0.58 -6.26
C ALA A 114 17.34 -0.59 -4.73
N ARG A 115 18.03 0.31 -4.05
CA ARG A 115 17.92 0.47 -2.60
C ARG A 115 16.47 0.86 -2.26
N LEU A 116 15.89 0.14 -1.30
CA LEU A 116 14.83 0.61 -0.39
C LEU A 116 13.42 0.85 -0.98
N ALA A 117 12.83 -0.13 -1.69
CA ALA A 117 11.37 -0.27 -1.62
C ALA A 117 11.05 -1.38 -0.61
N ALA A 118 10.34 -1.05 0.47
CA ALA A 118 9.89 -2.06 1.41
C ALA A 118 8.90 -3.02 0.72
N ALA A 119 8.82 -4.25 1.23
CA ALA A 119 7.90 -5.23 0.68
C ALA A 119 6.46 -4.69 0.76
N THR A 120 5.70 -4.87 -0.32
CA THR A 120 4.42 -4.22 -0.52
C THR A 120 3.37 -5.24 -0.97
N LEU A 121 2.24 -5.30 -0.25
CA LEU A 121 1.04 -6.01 -0.67
C LEU A 121 -0.02 -4.99 -1.09
N ILE A 122 -0.67 -5.22 -2.23
CA ILE A 122 -1.76 -4.37 -2.75
C ILE A 122 -2.96 -5.27 -3.03
N TRP A 123 -4.13 -4.88 -2.56
CA TRP A 123 -5.38 -5.62 -2.79
C TRP A 123 -6.57 -4.66 -2.78
N GLU A 124 -7.74 -5.17 -3.15
CA GLU A 124 -9.01 -4.47 -3.05
C GLU A 124 -9.93 -5.25 -2.12
N ASP A 125 -10.69 -4.56 -1.27
CA ASP A 125 -11.80 -5.15 -0.52
C ASP A 125 -12.94 -4.13 -0.42
N ALA A 126 -14.17 -4.58 -0.68
CA ALA A 126 -15.39 -3.76 -0.59
C ALA A 126 -15.33 -2.37 -1.26
N GLY A 127 -14.62 -2.24 -2.39
CA GLY A 127 -14.49 -0.99 -3.14
C GLY A 127 -13.41 -0.03 -2.62
N VAL A 128 -12.60 -0.47 -1.66
CA VAL A 128 -11.43 0.24 -1.13
C VAL A 128 -10.17 -0.48 -1.60
N SER A 129 -9.23 0.25 -2.18
CA SER A 129 -7.90 -0.28 -2.48
C SER A 129 -7.01 -0.13 -1.25
N TYR A 130 -6.25 -1.16 -0.94
CA TYR A 130 -5.34 -1.21 0.19
C TYR A 130 -3.90 -1.40 -0.27
N ARG A 131 -2.97 -0.79 0.45
CA ARG A 131 -1.53 -1.02 0.31
C ARG A 131 -0.89 -1.20 1.68
N LEU A 132 -0.31 -2.37 1.92
CA LEU A 132 0.47 -2.66 3.12
C LEU A 132 1.95 -2.68 2.76
N GLU A 133 2.71 -1.75 3.30
CA GLU A 133 4.14 -1.57 3.02
C GLU A 133 4.96 -1.72 4.31
N GLY A 134 6.00 -2.56 4.28
CA GLY A 134 6.92 -2.73 5.40
C GLY A 134 7.88 -3.91 5.23
N HIS A 135 8.68 -4.17 6.26
CA HIS A 135 9.58 -5.33 6.28
C HIS A 135 8.80 -6.60 6.64
N LEU A 136 8.13 -7.20 5.65
CA LEU A 136 7.28 -8.38 5.80
C LEU A 136 7.65 -9.46 4.80
N THR A 137 7.43 -10.72 5.18
CA THR A 137 7.29 -11.79 4.19
C THR A 137 5.91 -11.72 3.54
N ARG A 138 5.78 -12.28 2.34
CA ARG A 138 4.51 -12.40 1.62
C ARG A 138 3.40 -12.97 2.51
N ASP A 139 3.67 -14.12 3.13
CA ASP A 139 2.70 -14.82 3.96
C ASP A 139 2.31 -14.01 5.20
N ALA A 140 3.23 -13.21 5.76
CA ALA A 140 2.92 -12.31 6.87
C ALA A 140 2.02 -11.16 6.40
N ALA A 141 2.28 -10.58 5.23
CA ALA A 141 1.46 -9.53 4.66
C ALA A 141 0.03 -10.02 4.35
N VAL A 142 -0.10 -11.20 3.74
CA VAL A 142 -1.41 -11.82 3.46
C VAL A 142 -2.19 -12.09 4.74
N ARG A 143 -1.55 -12.61 5.80
CA ARG A 143 -2.21 -12.83 7.10
C ARG A 143 -2.69 -11.52 7.74
N ILE A 144 -1.93 -10.44 7.61
CA ILE A 144 -2.33 -9.13 8.11
C ILE A 144 -3.54 -8.62 7.31
N ALA A 145 -3.47 -8.67 5.98
CA ALA A 145 -4.56 -8.24 5.11
C ALA A 145 -5.87 -9.02 5.36
N ALA A 146 -5.78 -10.34 5.52
CA ALA A 146 -6.90 -11.23 5.83
C ALA A 146 -7.49 -11.03 7.25
N SER A 147 -6.88 -10.17 8.06
CA SER A 147 -7.38 -9.82 9.39
C SER A 147 -8.11 -8.48 9.44
N LEU A 148 -8.36 -7.86 8.29
CA LEU A 148 -9.13 -6.61 8.21
C LEU A 148 -10.56 -6.80 8.75
N GLY A 149 -10.92 -5.99 9.75
CA GLY A 149 -12.26 -5.94 10.34
C GLY A 149 -12.71 -4.52 10.62
#